data_AF-A0A527GWV6-F1
#
_entry.id   AF-A0A527GWV6-F1
#
_cell.length_a   1.000
_cell.length_b   1.000
_cell.length_c   1.000
_cell.angle_alpha   90.00
_cell.angle_beta   90.00
_cell.angle_gamma   90.00
#
_symmetry.space_group_name_H-M   'P 1'
#
loop_
_entity.id
_entity.type
_entity.pdbx_description
1 polymer ?
#
loop_
_entity_poly.entity_id
_entity_poly.type
_entity_poly.pdbx_seq_one_letter_code
_entity_poly.pdbx_strand_id
1 'polypeptide(L)'
;MQIGMMGLGRMGANMVRRLMRDGHECVVYDINPASVAALVTDGASGAASMEEFVGKLAKPRCVWLMLPAAITGRIIDQVAALMEPGDIVIDGGNSYYHDAVDQAAKLAGKGIHLVDVGTSGGVWGLERGYCLMIGGPDVAVQHLDSIFATLAPGADAGSNPPGDAGTAPFGYLHCGPSGAGHFVKMVHNGIEYGVMAAYAEGMNILKSANAGKRQRTADAETSPLENPQYYQFDIDLPQVAEVWRHGSVIGSWLLDLTAGALKSDPGLVNFGGRVSDSGEGRWTLKAAIDTGV
;
A
#
# COMPACT_ATOMS: atom_id res chain seq x y z
N MET A 1 12.01 -3.19 -20.20
CA MET A 1 12.69 -1.95 -19.73
C MET A 1 13.64 -2.30 -18.59
N GLN A 2 14.70 -1.53 -18.38
CA GLN A 2 15.57 -1.68 -17.19
C GLN A 2 15.12 -0.74 -16.07
N ILE A 3 15.09 -1.24 -14.83
CA ILE A 3 14.75 -0.46 -13.63
C ILE A 3 15.64 -0.85 -12.44
N GLY A 4 16.04 0.15 -11.67
CA GLY A 4 16.73 -0.04 -10.39
C GLY A 4 15.72 -0.14 -9.24
N MET A 5 15.87 -1.10 -8.34
CA MET A 5 15.12 -1.17 -7.08
C MET A 5 16.08 -1.05 -5.88
N MET A 6 15.83 -0.06 -5.02
CA MET A 6 16.52 0.11 -3.75
C MET A 6 15.57 -0.09 -2.57
N GLY A 7 15.93 -0.97 -1.64
CA GLY A 7 15.06 -1.38 -0.54
C GLY A 7 14.35 -2.70 -0.86
N LEU A 8 14.97 -3.79 -0.44
CA LEU A 8 14.60 -5.16 -0.79
C LEU A 8 13.92 -5.88 0.38
N GLY A 9 13.14 -5.11 1.15
CA GLY A 9 12.15 -5.67 2.06
C GLY A 9 11.07 -6.45 1.30
N ARG A 10 10.05 -6.93 2.02
CA ARG A 10 9.03 -7.80 1.43
C ARG A 10 8.34 -7.20 0.20
N MET A 11 8.02 -5.90 0.23
CA MET A 11 7.37 -5.22 -0.90
C MET A 11 8.31 -5.07 -2.09
N GLY A 12 9.49 -4.44 -1.91
CA GLY A 12 10.43 -4.20 -3.00
C GLY A 12 10.91 -5.50 -3.68
N ALA A 13 11.18 -6.56 -2.90
CA ALA A 13 11.55 -7.85 -3.44
C ALA A 13 10.43 -8.49 -4.29
N ASN A 14 9.17 -8.36 -3.87
CA ASN A 14 8.04 -8.88 -4.64
C ASN A 14 7.77 -8.07 -5.92
N MET A 15 7.95 -6.75 -5.89
CA MET A 15 7.86 -5.92 -7.08
C MET A 15 8.93 -6.29 -8.10
N VAL A 16 10.18 -6.48 -7.67
CA VAL A 16 11.27 -6.98 -8.54
C VAL A 16 10.92 -8.31 -9.17
N ARG A 17 10.44 -9.28 -8.38
CA ARG A 17 10.02 -10.59 -8.92
C ARG A 17 8.90 -10.45 -9.96
N ARG A 18 7.91 -9.60 -9.71
CA ARG A 18 6.81 -9.35 -10.65
C ARG A 18 7.33 -8.72 -11.94
N LEU A 19 8.21 -7.73 -11.84
CA LEU A 19 8.84 -7.07 -12.99
C LEU A 19 9.67 -8.05 -13.84
N MET A 20 10.49 -8.90 -13.20
CA MET A 20 11.29 -9.89 -13.92
C MET A 20 10.43 -10.97 -14.60
N ARG A 21 9.29 -11.36 -14.01
CA ARG A 21 8.35 -12.32 -14.63
C ARG A 21 7.82 -11.81 -15.97
N ASP A 22 7.73 -10.49 -16.16
CA ASP A 22 7.29 -9.85 -17.41
C ASP A 22 8.47 -9.34 -18.26
N GLY A 23 9.69 -9.80 -17.99
CA GLY A 23 10.86 -9.54 -18.83
C GLY A 23 11.53 -8.18 -18.61
N HIS A 24 11.23 -7.46 -17.53
CA HIS A 24 11.99 -6.26 -17.16
C HIS A 24 13.34 -6.63 -16.52
N GLU A 25 14.39 -5.91 -16.91
CA GLU A 25 15.71 -6.07 -16.31
C GLU A 25 15.79 -5.29 -15.00
N CYS A 26 16.01 -5.99 -13.89
CA CYS A 26 16.07 -5.36 -12.58
C CYS A 26 17.51 -5.28 -12.06
N VAL A 27 17.99 -4.07 -11.77
CA VAL A 27 19.20 -3.86 -10.96
C VAL A 27 18.75 -3.65 -9.52
N VAL A 28 19.36 -4.30 -8.54
CA VAL A 28 18.89 -4.30 -7.15
C VAL A 28 19.97 -3.92 -6.16
N TYR A 29 19.59 -3.15 -5.14
CA TYR A 29 20.47 -2.77 -4.04
C TYR A 29 19.74 -2.69 -2.71
N ASP A 30 20.41 -3.13 -1.64
CA ASP A 30 19.97 -2.98 -0.25
C ASP A 30 21.21 -2.87 0.65
N ILE A 31 21.06 -2.22 1.80
CA ILE A 31 22.11 -2.18 2.83
C ILE A 31 22.39 -3.57 3.42
N ASN A 32 21.46 -4.51 3.30
CA ASN A 32 21.60 -5.90 3.66
C ASN A 32 22.02 -6.73 2.42
N PRO A 33 23.28 -7.18 2.34
CA PRO A 33 23.76 -7.97 1.19
C PRO A 33 23.00 -9.28 0.99
N ALA A 34 22.43 -9.85 2.06
CA ALA A 34 21.65 -11.08 1.96
C ALA A 34 20.36 -10.89 1.13
N SER A 35 19.72 -9.72 1.25
CA SER A 35 18.54 -9.37 0.45
C SER A 35 18.89 -9.22 -1.03
N VAL A 36 20.06 -8.64 -1.34
CA VAL A 36 20.58 -8.54 -2.71
C VAL A 36 20.86 -9.93 -3.28
N ALA A 37 21.59 -10.78 -2.55
CA ALA A 37 21.95 -12.12 -2.98
C ALA A 37 20.72 -13.00 -3.27
N ALA A 38 19.64 -12.84 -2.49
CA ALA A 38 18.39 -13.55 -2.72
C ALA A 38 17.77 -13.21 -4.09
N LEU A 39 17.71 -11.93 -4.45
CA LEU A 39 17.15 -11.52 -5.75
C LEU A 39 18.09 -11.79 -6.92
N VAL A 40 19.41 -11.80 -6.70
CA VAL A 40 20.37 -12.27 -7.70
C VAL A 40 20.13 -13.74 -8.04
N THR A 41 19.83 -14.57 -7.03
CA THR A 41 19.45 -15.98 -7.23
C THR A 41 18.16 -16.08 -8.06
N ASP A 42 17.24 -15.13 -7.90
CA ASP A 42 15.98 -15.05 -8.66
C ASP A 42 16.16 -14.45 -10.08
N GLY A 43 17.37 -13.99 -10.45
CA GLY A 43 17.71 -13.48 -11.79
C GLY A 43 17.99 -11.98 -11.91
N ALA A 44 17.95 -11.22 -10.81
CA ALA A 44 18.26 -9.79 -10.82
C ALA A 44 19.77 -9.52 -10.92
N SER A 45 20.13 -8.31 -11.35
CA SER A 45 21.52 -7.82 -11.29
C SER A 45 21.77 -7.09 -9.97
N GLY A 46 22.54 -7.69 -9.05
CA GLY A 46 22.86 -7.07 -7.77
C GLY A 46 23.97 -6.02 -7.86
N ALA A 47 23.93 -5.03 -6.96
CA ALA A 47 25.03 -4.08 -6.73
C ALA A 47 25.47 -4.10 -5.26
N ALA A 48 26.75 -3.83 -5.00
CA ALA A 48 27.34 -3.81 -3.66
C ALA A 48 27.43 -2.39 -3.06
N SER A 49 27.27 -1.34 -3.89
CA SER A 49 27.20 0.05 -3.45
C SER A 49 26.19 0.85 -4.27
N MET A 50 25.84 2.05 -3.79
CA MET A 50 24.95 2.97 -4.51
C MET A 50 25.55 3.43 -5.84
N GLU A 51 26.86 3.69 -5.88
CA GLU A 51 27.60 4.08 -7.08
C GLU A 51 27.60 2.96 -8.13
N GLU A 52 27.84 1.72 -7.69
CA GLU A 52 27.74 0.56 -8.57
C GLU A 52 26.31 0.37 -9.08
N PHE A 53 25.31 0.56 -8.21
CA PHE A 53 23.90 0.45 -8.56
C PHE A 53 23.50 1.45 -9.64
N VAL A 54 23.79 2.75 -9.44
CA VAL A 54 23.47 3.79 -10.43
C VAL A 54 24.31 3.62 -11.71
N GLY A 55 25.56 3.16 -11.58
CA GLY A 55 26.45 2.90 -12.71
C GLY A 55 26.02 1.75 -13.62
N LYS A 56 25.25 0.78 -13.09
CA LYS A 56 24.69 -0.34 -13.87
C LYS A 56 23.41 0.03 -14.64
N LEU A 57 22.82 1.18 -14.37
CA LEU A 57 21.57 1.61 -15.01
C LEU A 57 21.82 2.33 -16.34
N ALA A 58 21.08 1.92 -17.36
CA ALA A 58 20.97 2.57 -18.65
C ALA A 58 20.23 3.90 -18.52
N LYS A 59 20.61 4.87 -19.36
CA LYS A 59 19.99 6.20 -19.39
C LYS A 59 18.76 6.22 -20.32
N PRO A 60 17.69 6.98 -20.00
CA PRO A 60 17.48 7.66 -18.72
C PRO A 60 17.27 6.63 -17.60
N ARG A 61 17.99 6.83 -16.49
CA ARG A 61 17.99 5.88 -15.36
C ARG A 61 16.67 5.98 -14.62
N CYS A 62 16.07 4.83 -14.30
CA CYS A 62 14.87 4.75 -13.49
C CYS A 62 15.20 4.06 -12.17
N VAL A 63 15.13 4.79 -11.05
CA VAL A 63 15.42 4.25 -9.70
C VAL A 63 14.17 4.28 -8.85
N TRP A 64 13.68 3.11 -8.45
CA TRP A 64 12.57 2.93 -7.53
C TRP A 64 13.08 2.70 -6.11
N LEU A 65 12.59 3.50 -5.16
CA LEU A 65 12.89 3.42 -3.74
C LEU A 65 11.70 2.80 -2.99
N MET A 66 11.94 1.68 -2.31
CA MET A 66 11.02 1.02 -1.40
C MET A 66 11.59 1.02 0.02
N LEU A 67 11.72 2.23 0.58
CA LEU A 67 12.42 2.49 1.83
C LEU A 67 11.48 3.07 2.91
N PRO A 68 11.87 2.99 4.20
CA PRO A 68 11.17 3.70 5.26
C PRO A 68 11.18 5.22 5.02
N ALA A 69 10.02 5.87 5.17
CA ALA A 69 9.85 7.30 4.93
C ALA A 69 10.90 8.19 5.63
N ALA A 70 11.30 7.82 6.85
CA ALA A 70 12.29 8.54 7.65
C ALA A 70 13.68 8.68 6.99
N ILE A 71 14.02 7.83 6.03
CA ILE A 71 15.31 7.88 5.32
C ILE A 71 15.17 8.23 3.84
N THR A 72 13.98 8.10 3.25
CA THR A 72 13.77 8.19 1.80
C THR A 72 14.27 9.51 1.22
N GLY A 73 13.90 10.67 1.80
CA GLY A 73 14.33 11.97 1.29
C GLY A 73 15.86 12.14 1.20
N ARG A 74 16.59 11.64 2.21
CA ARG A 74 18.07 11.65 2.20
C ARG A 74 18.63 10.72 1.11
N ILE A 75 18.03 9.56 0.90
CA ILE A 75 18.48 8.62 -0.12
C ILE A 75 18.18 9.15 -1.53
N ILE A 76 17.04 9.81 -1.74
CA ILE A 76 16.73 10.53 -2.98
C ILE A 76 17.86 11.51 -3.32
N ASP A 77 18.30 12.32 -2.35
CA ASP A 77 19.39 13.28 -2.54
C ASP A 77 20.71 12.61 -2.95
N GLN A 78 21.05 11.48 -2.32
CA GLN A 78 22.29 10.74 -2.60
C GLN A 78 22.27 10.10 -3.97
N VAL A 79 21.16 9.46 -4.34
CA VAL A 79 20.97 8.86 -5.67
C VAL A 79 20.99 9.94 -6.75
N ALA A 80 20.26 11.04 -6.54
CA ALA A 80 20.21 12.16 -7.48
C ALA A 80 21.56 12.87 -7.68
N ALA A 81 22.49 12.77 -6.72
CA ALA A 81 23.85 13.29 -6.89
C ALA A 81 24.70 12.48 -7.89
N LEU A 82 24.27 11.25 -8.21
CA LEU A 82 24.93 10.33 -9.16
C LEU A 82 24.19 10.25 -10.51
N MET A 83 23.09 10.98 -10.66
CA MET A 83 22.22 10.97 -11.84
C MET A 83 22.46 12.18 -12.75
N GLU A 84 21.90 12.09 -13.95
CA GLU A 84 22.00 13.12 -14.99
C GLU A 84 20.62 13.69 -15.35
N PRO A 85 20.56 14.87 -16.01
CA PRO A 85 19.30 15.42 -16.50
C PRO A 85 18.53 14.41 -17.37
N GLY A 86 17.23 14.26 -17.09
CA GLY A 86 16.34 13.30 -17.73
C GLY A 86 16.17 11.99 -16.96
N ASP A 87 17.03 11.69 -15.99
CA ASP A 87 16.86 10.51 -15.14
C ASP A 87 15.65 10.67 -14.18
N ILE A 88 15.10 9.54 -13.73
CA ILE A 88 13.86 9.45 -12.95
C ILE A 88 14.10 8.72 -11.62
N VAL A 89 13.72 9.38 -10.52
CA VAL A 89 13.65 8.77 -9.18
C VAL A 89 12.18 8.57 -8.82
N ILE A 90 11.85 7.37 -8.36
CA ILE A 90 10.51 6.97 -7.94
C ILE A 90 10.54 6.70 -6.45
N ASP A 91 9.73 7.39 -5.67
CA ASP A 91 9.45 7.03 -4.28
C ASP A 91 8.16 6.21 -4.23
N GLY A 92 8.28 4.91 -4.01
CA GLY A 92 7.12 4.02 -3.85
C GLY A 92 6.81 3.67 -2.39
N GLY A 93 7.47 4.34 -1.45
CA GLY A 93 7.29 4.13 -0.02
C GLY A 93 6.00 4.73 0.51
N ASN A 94 5.94 4.86 1.84
CA ASN A 94 4.85 5.54 2.54
C ASN A 94 5.31 6.93 3.00
N SER A 95 5.84 7.73 2.06
CA SER A 95 6.30 9.10 2.35
C SER A 95 5.13 10.07 2.40
N TYR A 96 5.29 11.15 3.16
CA TYR A 96 4.27 12.19 3.22
C TYR A 96 4.30 13.04 1.94
N TYR A 97 3.13 13.42 1.41
CA TYR A 97 3.06 14.06 0.09
C TYR A 97 3.75 15.43 0.03
N HIS A 98 3.85 16.16 1.16
CA HIS A 98 4.60 17.43 1.23
C HIS A 98 6.08 17.20 0.88
N ASP A 99 6.67 16.11 1.38
CA ASP A 99 8.07 15.78 1.11
C ASP A 99 8.28 15.52 -0.38
N ALA A 100 7.32 14.89 -1.06
CA ALA A 100 7.38 14.65 -2.49
C ALA A 100 7.31 15.96 -3.30
N VAL A 101 6.45 16.90 -2.90
CA VAL A 101 6.37 18.24 -3.51
C VAL A 101 7.70 18.99 -3.38
N ASP A 102 8.25 19.04 -2.16
CA ASP A 102 9.49 19.75 -1.87
C ASP A 102 10.70 19.14 -2.58
N GLN A 103 10.79 17.80 -2.60
CA GLN A 103 11.86 17.08 -3.29
C GLN A 103 11.78 17.24 -4.80
N ALA A 104 10.58 17.20 -5.39
CA ALA A 104 10.40 17.43 -6.82
C ALA A 104 10.88 18.83 -7.23
N ALA A 105 10.52 19.86 -6.44
CA ALA A 105 10.98 21.22 -6.67
C ALA A 105 12.51 21.35 -6.58
N LYS A 106 13.13 20.68 -5.61
CA LYS A 106 14.60 20.64 -5.45
C LYS A 106 15.31 19.99 -6.63
N LEU A 107 14.76 18.87 -7.15
CA LEU A 107 15.36 18.11 -8.24
C LEU A 107 15.13 18.73 -9.62
N ALA A 108 14.08 19.54 -9.79
CA ALA A 108 13.78 20.23 -11.04
C ALA A 108 14.97 21.08 -11.55
N GLY A 109 15.71 21.75 -10.64
CA GLY A 109 16.90 22.54 -11.00
C GLY A 109 18.07 21.70 -11.55
N LYS A 110 18.06 20.38 -11.34
CA LYS A 110 19.04 19.42 -11.88
C LYS A 110 18.52 18.71 -13.13
N GLY A 111 17.30 18.98 -13.56
CA GLY A 111 16.63 18.27 -14.65
C GLY A 111 16.32 16.81 -14.32
N ILE A 112 16.26 16.42 -13.05
CA ILE A 112 15.89 15.06 -12.61
C ILE A 112 14.41 15.05 -12.28
N HIS A 113 13.70 14.01 -12.72
CA HIS A 113 12.27 13.85 -12.44
C HIS A 113 12.04 13.06 -11.16
N LEU A 114 11.16 13.54 -10.29
CA LEU A 114 10.64 12.79 -9.15
C LEU A 114 9.21 12.33 -9.43
N VAL A 115 8.96 11.04 -9.21
CA VAL A 115 7.64 10.42 -9.28
C VAL A 115 7.32 9.80 -7.93
N ASP A 116 6.20 10.17 -7.32
CA ASP A 116 5.69 9.55 -6.10
C ASP A 116 4.63 8.51 -6.43
N VAL A 117 4.75 7.29 -5.88
CA VAL A 117 3.87 6.17 -6.20
C VAL A 117 3.32 5.53 -4.93
N GLY A 118 2.12 5.95 -4.57
CA GLY A 118 1.34 5.28 -3.56
C GLY A 118 0.98 3.86 -4.00
N THR A 119 1.54 2.85 -3.31
CA THR A 119 1.33 1.43 -3.66
C THR A 119 0.39 0.74 -2.66
N SER A 120 -0.67 0.09 -3.13
CA SER A 120 -1.62 -0.70 -2.30
C SER A 120 -1.73 -2.15 -2.81
N GLY A 121 -2.10 -3.08 -1.91
CA GLY A 121 -2.23 -4.53 -2.19
C GLY A 121 -1.31 -5.43 -1.34
N GLY A 122 -0.26 -4.86 -0.76
CA GLY A 122 0.62 -5.57 0.18
C GLY A 122 1.26 -6.82 -0.42
N VAL A 123 1.36 -7.90 0.38
CA VAL A 123 2.02 -9.14 -0.03
C VAL A 123 1.34 -9.85 -1.20
N TRP A 124 0.04 -9.60 -1.41
CA TRP A 124 -0.76 -10.22 -2.45
C TRP A 124 -0.44 -9.67 -3.85
N GLY A 125 0.18 -8.49 -3.93
CA GLY A 125 0.44 -7.86 -5.22
C GLY A 125 1.47 -8.57 -6.09
N LEU A 126 2.28 -9.49 -5.53
CA LEU A 126 3.14 -10.35 -6.36
C LEU A 126 2.31 -11.13 -7.39
N GLU A 127 1.22 -11.74 -6.93
CA GLU A 127 0.36 -12.58 -7.76
C GLU A 127 -0.79 -11.77 -8.39
N ARG A 128 -1.38 -10.84 -7.63
CA ARG A 128 -2.60 -10.11 -8.05
C ARG A 128 -2.35 -8.72 -8.64
N GLY A 129 -1.12 -8.23 -8.61
CA GLY A 129 -0.79 -6.85 -8.95
C GLY A 129 -1.10 -5.85 -7.82
N TYR A 130 -0.54 -4.65 -7.96
CA TYR A 130 -0.61 -3.57 -6.99
C TYR A 130 -1.48 -2.44 -7.53
N CYS A 131 -2.36 -1.88 -6.71
CA CYS A 131 -3.00 -0.62 -7.05
C CYS A 131 -1.97 0.52 -6.92
N LEU A 132 -1.72 1.27 -8.00
CA LEU A 132 -0.69 2.31 -8.07
C LEU A 132 -1.31 3.70 -8.29
N MET A 133 -1.06 4.61 -7.34
CA MET A 133 -1.48 6.00 -7.39
C MET A 133 -0.24 6.86 -7.62
N ILE A 134 -0.14 7.49 -8.79
CA ILE A 134 1.11 8.03 -9.32
C ILE A 134 1.03 9.56 -9.37
N GLY A 135 1.99 10.26 -8.80
CA GLY A 135 2.19 11.70 -8.91
C GLY A 135 3.52 12.02 -9.58
N GLY A 136 3.55 13.05 -10.43
CA GLY A 136 4.79 13.49 -11.06
C GLY A 136 4.60 14.08 -12.47
N PRO A 137 5.70 14.46 -13.15
CA PRO A 137 5.65 15.02 -14.50
C PRO A 137 5.17 14.01 -15.55
N ASP A 138 4.31 14.44 -16.48
CA ASP A 138 3.73 13.60 -17.54
C ASP A 138 4.79 12.79 -18.30
N VAL A 139 5.91 13.42 -18.67
CA VAL A 139 6.98 12.77 -19.44
C VAL A 139 7.62 11.59 -18.70
N ALA A 140 7.78 11.71 -17.37
CA ALA A 140 8.37 10.66 -16.55
C ALA A 140 7.35 9.53 -16.33
N VAL A 141 6.09 9.87 -16.09
CA VAL A 141 5.01 8.89 -15.91
C VAL A 141 4.77 8.10 -17.19
N GLN A 142 4.75 8.76 -18.35
CA GLN A 142 4.65 8.10 -19.66
C GLN A 142 5.85 7.20 -19.95
N HIS A 143 7.06 7.62 -19.59
CA HIS A 143 8.25 6.78 -19.74
C HIS A 143 8.14 5.49 -18.91
N LEU A 144 7.54 5.57 -17.73
CA LEU A 144 7.38 4.46 -16.78
C LEU A 144 6.12 3.61 -17.00
N ASP A 145 5.31 3.90 -18.02
CA ASP A 145 4.01 3.25 -18.23
C ASP A 145 4.09 1.71 -18.22
N SER A 146 5.04 1.13 -18.95
CA SER A 146 5.23 -0.33 -18.96
C SER A 146 5.58 -0.92 -17.58
N ILE A 147 6.26 -0.18 -16.70
CA ILE A 147 6.55 -0.63 -15.33
C ILE A 147 5.26 -0.65 -14.51
N PHE A 148 4.44 0.39 -14.63
CA PHE A 148 3.17 0.47 -13.94
C PHE A 148 2.19 -0.59 -14.42
N ALA A 149 2.08 -0.80 -15.73
CA ALA A 149 1.25 -1.83 -16.33
C ALA A 149 1.60 -3.23 -15.82
N THR A 150 2.91 -3.56 -15.75
CA THR A 150 3.40 -4.84 -15.21
C THR A 150 3.10 -5.01 -13.74
N LEU A 151 3.29 -3.95 -12.94
CA LEU A 151 3.05 -4.00 -11.51
C LEU A 151 1.56 -4.03 -11.17
N ALA A 152 0.71 -3.42 -11.98
CA ALA A 152 -0.73 -3.33 -11.74
C ALA A 152 -1.45 -4.68 -11.96
N PRO A 153 -2.71 -4.82 -11.49
CA PRO A 153 -3.52 -6.02 -11.69
C PRO A 153 -3.87 -6.32 -13.14
N GLY A 154 -3.95 -5.29 -13.99
CA GLY A 154 -4.56 -5.38 -15.30
C GLY A 154 -6.09 -5.22 -15.23
N ALA A 155 -6.75 -5.29 -16.38
CA ALA A 155 -8.21 -5.16 -16.44
C ALA A 155 -8.92 -6.37 -15.81
N ASP A 156 -10.08 -6.12 -15.21
CA ASP A 156 -10.92 -7.18 -14.64
C ASP A 156 -11.29 -8.22 -15.70
N ALA A 157 -11.34 -9.49 -15.31
CA ALA A 157 -11.66 -10.59 -16.21
C ALA A 157 -13.05 -10.40 -16.85
N GLY A 158 -13.09 -10.38 -18.19
CA GLY A 158 -14.32 -10.17 -18.95
C GLY A 158 -14.75 -8.70 -19.08
N SER A 159 -13.98 -7.75 -18.53
CA SER A 159 -14.15 -6.33 -18.80
C SER A 159 -13.45 -5.94 -20.11
N ASN A 160 -14.07 -5.03 -20.86
CA ASN A 160 -13.46 -4.34 -22.00
C ASN A 160 -13.57 -2.85 -21.73
N PRO A 161 -12.60 -2.26 -21.00
CA PRO A 161 -12.68 -0.86 -20.65
C PRO A 161 -12.75 0.03 -21.89
N PRO A 162 -13.60 1.08 -21.89
CA PRO A 162 -13.60 2.08 -22.95
C PRO A 162 -12.20 2.67 -23.16
N GLY A 163 -11.85 2.97 -24.42
CA GLY A 163 -10.51 3.51 -24.74
C GLY A 163 -10.20 4.87 -24.11
N ASP A 164 -11.23 5.63 -23.71
CA ASP A 164 -11.13 6.93 -23.02
C ASP A 164 -11.03 6.80 -21.49
N ALA A 165 -11.17 5.59 -20.93
CA ALA A 165 -11.06 5.34 -19.49
C ALA A 165 -9.61 5.46 -18.96
N GLY A 166 -8.63 5.65 -19.84
CA GLY A 166 -7.22 5.72 -19.49
C GLY A 166 -6.74 4.44 -18.80
N THR A 167 -5.84 4.58 -17.84
CA THR A 167 -5.19 3.45 -17.16
C THR A 167 -5.92 2.97 -15.91
N ALA A 168 -6.89 3.75 -15.40
CA ALA A 168 -7.59 3.45 -14.15
C ALA A 168 -8.22 2.04 -14.11
N PRO A 169 -8.86 1.53 -15.17
CA PRO A 169 -9.43 0.18 -15.20
C PRO A 169 -8.39 -0.94 -15.07
N PHE A 170 -7.10 -0.63 -15.27
CA PHE A 170 -6.00 -1.58 -15.14
C PHE A 170 -5.34 -1.55 -13.76
N GLY A 171 -5.84 -0.68 -12.85
CA GLY A 171 -5.40 -0.58 -11.46
C GLY A 171 -4.18 0.33 -11.24
N TYR A 172 -3.86 1.22 -12.18
CA TYR A 172 -2.89 2.29 -11.96
C TYR A 172 -3.40 3.62 -12.54
N LEU A 173 -3.06 4.72 -11.88
CA LEU A 173 -3.56 6.04 -12.26
C LEU A 173 -2.51 7.12 -12.04
N HIS A 174 -2.29 7.94 -13.07
CA HIS A 174 -1.64 9.23 -12.90
C HIS A 174 -2.61 10.22 -12.25
N CYS A 175 -2.44 10.45 -10.95
CA CYS A 175 -3.32 11.24 -10.10
C CYS A 175 -3.10 12.75 -10.25
N GLY A 176 -1.95 13.17 -10.80
CA GLY A 176 -1.62 14.57 -11.01
C GLY A 176 -0.13 14.89 -10.82
N PRO A 177 0.22 16.15 -10.49
CA PRO A 177 1.62 16.55 -10.30
C PRO A 177 2.25 15.87 -9.08
N SER A 178 3.55 16.10 -8.87
CA SER A 178 4.28 15.54 -7.71
C SER A 178 3.54 15.78 -6.39
N GLY A 179 3.45 14.74 -5.57
CA GLY A 179 2.67 14.65 -4.34
C GLY A 179 1.27 14.05 -4.52
N ALA A 180 0.68 14.09 -5.72
CA ALA A 180 -0.68 13.62 -5.92
C ALA A 180 -0.85 12.11 -5.68
N GLY A 181 0.13 11.29 -6.05
CA GLY A 181 0.08 9.85 -5.86
C GLY A 181 0.06 9.46 -4.38
N HIS A 182 1.01 10.00 -3.62
CA HIS A 182 1.04 9.82 -2.16
C HIS A 182 -0.18 10.42 -1.46
N PHE A 183 -0.71 11.55 -1.93
CA PHE A 183 -1.92 12.13 -1.36
C PHE A 183 -3.13 11.20 -1.51
N VAL A 184 -3.36 10.67 -2.72
CA VAL A 184 -4.48 9.73 -2.95
C VAL A 184 -4.29 8.45 -2.13
N LYS A 185 -3.07 7.91 -2.05
CA LYS A 185 -2.76 6.74 -1.22
C LYS A 185 -2.94 7.00 0.28
N MET A 186 -2.60 8.20 0.76
CA MET A 186 -2.84 8.60 2.13
C MET A 186 -4.34 8.55 2.44
N VAL A 187 -5.18 9.14 1.59
CA VAL A 187 -6.64 9.10 1.76
C VAL A 187 -7.20 7.67 1.65
N HIS A 188 -6.68 6.85 0.73
CA HIS A 188 -7.00 5.42 0.66
C HIS A 188 -6.79 4.74 2.03
N ASN A 189 -5.65 4.95 2.69
CA ASN A 189 -5.38 4.38 4.01
C ASN A 189 -6.32 4.95 5.09
N GLY A 190 -6.66 6.24 5.05
CA GLY A 190 -7.67 6.80 5.96
C GLY A 190 -9.05 6.14 5.81
N ILE A 191 -9.48 5.86 4.59
CA ILE A 191 -10.71 5.11 4.30
C ILE A 191 -10.59 3.66 4.80
N GLU A 192 -9.45 2.99 4.55
CA GLU A 192 -9.18 1.63 5.05
C GLU A 192 -9.39 1.52 6.56
N TYR A 193 -8.91 2.50 7.33
CA TYR A 193 -9.10 2.56 8.78
C TYR A 193 -10.58 2.65 9.16
N GLY A 194 -11.34 3.51 8.49
CA GLY A 194 -12.78 3.67 8.74
C GLY A 194 -13.57 2.38 8.44
N VAL A 195 -13.25 1.70 7.33
CA VAL A 195 -13.92 0.44 6.96
C VAL A 195 -13.57 -0.68 7.95
N MET A 196 -12.30 -0.81 8.35
CA MET A 196 -11.89 -1.77 9.37
C MET A 196 -12.58 -1.52 10.71
N ALA A 197 -12.71 -0.26 11.13
CA ALA A 197 -13.41 0.12 12.35
C ALA A 197 -14.90 -0.26 12.29
N ALA A 198 -15.58 0.00 11.18
CA ALA A 198 -16.99 -0.36 10.99
C ALA A 198 -17.22 -1.87 11.15
N TYR A 199 -16.37 -2.72 10.55
CA TYR A 199 -16.45 -4.17 10.75
C TYR A 199 -16.16 -4.57 12.20
N ALA A 200 -15.11 -4.00 12.81
CA ALA A 200 -14.73 -4.33 14.18
C ALA A 200 -15.85 -4.00 15.18
N GLU A 201 -16.46 -2.82 15.06
CA GLU A 201 -17.58 -2.41 15.91
C GLU A 201 -18.80 -3.31 15.72
N GLY A 202 -19.22 -3.55 14.48
CA GLY A 202 -20.37 -4.43 14.18
C GLY A 202 -20.17 -5.86 14.70
N MET A 203 -18.99 -6.44 14.47
CA MET A 203 -18.65 -7.78 14.97
C MET A 203 -18.60 -7.81 16.51
N ASN A 204 -18.15 -6.76 17.17
CA ASN A 204 -18.09 -6.70 18.63
C ASN A 204 -19.49 -6.62 19.27
N ILE A 205 -20.44 -5.96 18.60
CA ILE A 205 -21.85 -5.97 19.00
C ILE A 205 -22.41 -7.40 18.90
N LEU A 206 -22.18 -8.09 17.78
CA LEU A 206 -22.61 -9.48 17.59
C LEU A 206 -21.97 -10.43 18.61
N LYS A 207 -20.68 -10.26 18.90
CA LYS A 207 -19.96 -11.01 19.95
C LYS A 207 -20.63 -10.85 21.31
N SER A 208 -21.18 -9.67 21.59
CA SER A 208 -21.80 -9.31 22.85
C SER A 208 -23.30 -9.62 22.91
N ALA A 209 -23.88 -10.19 21.85
CA ALA A 209 -25.32 -10.46 21.75
C ALA A 209 -25.85 -11.50 22.76
N ASN A 210 -24.97 -12.18 23.50
CA ASN A 210 -25.30 -13.05 24.63
C ASN A 210 -25.15 -12.39 26.01
N ALA A 211 -25.04 -11.06 26.07
CA ALA A 211 -24.84 -10.31 27.32
C ALA A 211 -25.86 -10.63 28.43
N GLY A 212 -27.10 -10.98 28.09
CA GLY A 212 -28.15 -11.33 29.04
C GLY A 212 -27.99 -12.71 29.68
N LYS A 213 -27.09 -13.57 29.17
CA LYS A 213 -26.76 -14.87 29.81
C LYS A 213 -25.80 -14.74 30.98
N ARG A 214 -25.14 -13.58 31.12
CA ARG A 214 -24.10 -13.33 32.12
C ARG A 214 -24.68 -12.58 33.31
N GLN A 215 -24.38 -13.02 34.52
CA GLN A 215 -24.61 -12.20 35.71
C GLN A 215 -23.71 -10.97 35.63
N ARG A 216 -24.30 -9.78 35.78
CA ARG A 216 -23.59 -8.51 35.85
C ARG A 216 -23.56 -8.02 37.29
N THR A 217 -22.40 -7.62 37.76
CA THR A 217 -22.26 -6.87 39.01
C THR A 217 -22.71 -5.44 38.75
N ALA A 218 -23.43 -4.83 39.69
CA ALA A 218 -23.77 -3.41 39.58
C ALA A 218 -22.52 -2.58 39.93
N ASP A 219 -22.06 -1.77 38.98
CA ASP A 219 -20.96 -0.82 39.15
C ASP A 219 -21.30 0.52 38.45
N ALA A 220 -20.48 1.54 38.66
CA ALA A 220 -20.71 2.88 38.14
C ALA A 220 -20.31 3.05 36.66
N GLU A 221 -19.59 2.09 36.07
CA GLU A 221 -18.99 2.18 34.75
C GLU A 221 -19.76 1.36 33.69
N THR A 222 -20.63 0.44 34.13
CA THR A 222 -21.40 -0.47 33.27
C THR A 222 -22.86 -0.04 33.20
N SER A 223 -23.34 0.28 31.99
CA SER A 223 -24.76 0.54 31.79
C SER A 223 -25.63 -0.67 32.16
N PRO A 224 -26.71 -0.48 32.95
CA PRO A 224 -27.64 -1.55 33.28
C PRO A 224 -28.25 -2.20 32.04
N LEU A 225 -28.47 -3.51 32.09
CA LEU A 225 -29.19 -4.24 31.04
C LEU A 225 -30.62 -4.52 31.51
N GLU A 226 -31.53 -3.59 31.23
CA GLU A 226 -32.91 -3.64 31.73
C GLU A 226 -33.68 -4.88 31.27
N ASN A 227 -33.41 -5.34 30.04
CA ASN A 227 -34.14 -6.43 29.38
C ASN A 227 -33.19 -7.54 28.90
N PRO A 228 -32.61 -8.35 29.82
CA PRO A 228 -31.63 -9.37 29.47
C PRO A 228 -32.19 -10.45 28.53
N GLN A 229 -33.50 -10.67 28.51
CA GLN A 229 -34.16 -11.64 27.64
C GLN A 229 -33.96 -11.37 26.14
N TYR A 230 -33.64 -10.13 25.75
CA TYR A 230 -33.36 -9.78 24.34
C TYR A 230 -31.90 -9.98 23.93
N TYR A 231 -31.02 -10.42 24.83
CA TYR A 231 -29.60 -10.57 24.59
C TYR A 231 -29.13 -11.99 24.97
N GLN A 232 -29.79 -12.98 24.39
CA GLN A 232 -29.57 -14.41 24.68
C GLN A 232 -28.94 -15.16 23.50
N PHE A 233 -28.30 -14.44 22.57
CA PHE A 233 -27.85 -15.01 21.30
C PHE A 233 -26.36 -15.36 21.33
N ASP A 234 -26.01 -16.65 21.26
CA ASP A 234 -24.64 -17.09 21.00
C ASP A 234 -24.42 -17.13 19.49
N ILE A 235 -23.90 -16.03 18.94
CA ILE A 235 -23.70 -15.86 17.51
C ILE A 235 -22.34 -16.46 17.10
N ASP A 236 -22.37 -17.31 16.07
CA ASP A 236 -21.17 -17.84 15.41
C ASP A 236 -20.59 -16.79 14.45
N LEU A 237 -19.65 -15.97 14.94
CA LEU A 237 -19.02 -14.91 14.15
C LEU A 237 -18.29 -15.41 12.90
N PRO A 238 -17.51 -16.52 12.93
CA PRO A 238 -16.95 -17.11 11.71
C PRO A 238 -18.01 -17.37 10.64
N GLN A 239 -19.15 -17.96 10.99
CA GLN A 239 -20.23 -18.26 10.04
C GLN A 239 -20.95 -17.00 9.55
N VAL A 240 -21.11 -15.97 10.41
CA VAL A 240 -21.67 -14.68 9.99
C VAL A 240 -20.74 -13.95 9.03
N ALA A 241 -19.44 -13.91 9.32
CA ALA A 241 -18.46 -13.32 8.40
C ALA A 241 -18.46 -14.05 7.06
N GLU A 242 -18.57 -15.39 7.07
CA GLU A 242 -18.65 -16.19 5.84
C GLU A 242 -19.94 -15.92 5.06
N VAL A 243 -21.12 -15.93 5.70
CA VAL A 243 -22.38 -15.72 4.97
C VAL A 243 -22.47 -14.33 4.33
N TRP A 244 -21.86 -13.31 4.95
CA TRP A 244 -21.83 -11.96 4.38
C TRP A 244 -20.97 -11.82 3.13
N ARG A 245 -20.08 -12.78 2.84
CA ARG A 245 -19.30 -12.79 1.58
C ARG A 245 -20.15 -13.15 0.36
N HIS A 246 -21.34 -13.72 0.57
CA HIS A 246 -22.17 -14.29 -0.48
C HIS A 246 -23.42 -13.42 -0.73
N GLY A 247 -23.26 -12.42 -1.59
CA GLY A 247 -24.38 -11.60 -2.08
C GLY A 247 -24.90 -10.53 -1.10
N SER A 248 -24.20 -10.30 0.02
CA SER A 248 -24.52 -9.18 0.92
C SER A 248 -23.99 -7.85 0.36
N VAL A 249 -24.59 -6.75 0.82
CA VAL A 249 -24.19 -5.38 0.43
C VAL A 249 -22.78 -5.03 0.96
N ILE A 250 -22.30 -5.70 2.01
CA ILE A 250 -21.01 -5.44 2.64
C ILE A 250 -19.92 -6.41 2.18
N GLY A 251 -20.13 -7.11 1.06
CA GLY A 251 -19.07 -7.93 0.43
C GLY A 251 -17.84 -7.07 0.11
N SER A 252 -16.66 -7.46 0.61
CA SER A 252 -15.41 -6.72 0.39
C SER A 252 -14.18 -7.56 0.68
N TRP A 253 -13.01 -7.10 0.23
CA TRP A 253 -11.73 -7.74 0.54
C TRP A 253 -11.42 -7.77 2.05
N LEU A 254 -11.74 -6.70 2.78
CA LEU A 254 -11.53 -6.68 4.24
C LEU A 254 -12.43 -7.70 4.95
N LEU A 255 -13.66 -7.91 4.47
CA LEU A 255 -14.53 -8.96 4.98
C LEU A 255 -13.96 -10.36 4.68
N ASP A 256 -13.40 -10.59 3.49
CA ASP A 256 -12.70 -11.85 3.18
C ASP A 256 -11.58 -12.14 4.18
N LEU A 257 -10.79 -11.11 4.53
CA LEU A 257 -9.73 -11.22 5.53
C LEU A 257 -10.29 -11.47 6.94
N THR A 258 -11.36 -10.78 7.33
CA THR A 258 -12.05 -10.99 8.61
C THR A 258 -12.56 -12.43 8.73
N ALA A 259 -13.21 -12.95 7.69
CA ALA A 259 -13.70 -14.33 7.67
C ALA A 259 -12.54 -15.34 7.76
N GLY A 260 -11.45 -15.12 7.03
CA GLY A 260 -10.25 -15.96 7.10
C GLY A 260 -9.61 -15.98 8.50
N ALA A 261 -9.52 -14.82 9.15
CA ALA A 261 -8.98 -14.69 10.50
C ALA A 261 -9.88 -15.39 11.54
N LEU A 262 -11.20 -15.13 11.52
CA LEU A 262 -12.15 -15.74 12.44
C LEU A 262 -12.28 -17.25 12.23
N LYS A 263 -12.18 -17.74 10.99
CA LYS A 263 -12.16 -19.18 10.73
C LYS A 263 -10.93 -19.87 11.35
N SER A 264 -9.79 -19.19 11.35
CA SER A 264 -8.53 -19.72 11.88
C SER A 264 -8.45 -19.63 13.40
N ASP A 265 -8.98 -18.54 13.96
CA ASP A 265 -9.02 -18.28 15.41
C ASP A 265 -10.34 -17.56 15.78
N PRO A 266 -11.42 -18.31 16.05
CA PRO A 266 -12.74 -17.71 16.35
C PRO A 266 -12.76 -16.78 17.56
N GLY A 267 -11.85 -16.99 18.52
CA GLY A 267 -11.72 -16.17 19.72
C GLY A 267 -10.76 -14.99 19.57
N LEU A 268 -9.97 -14.97 18.48
CA LEU A 268 -8.84 -14.06 18.27
C LEU A 268 -7.85 -14.07 19.45
N VAL A 269 -7.66 -15.23 20.10
CA VAL A 269 -6.87 -15.35 21.35
C VAL A 269 -5.38 -15.12 21.12
N ASN A 270 -4.91 -15.28 19.89
CA ASN A 270 -3.51 -15.04 19.53
C ASN A 270 -3.19 -13.57 19.24
N PHE A 271 -4.19 -12.68 19.32
CA PHE A 271 -4.03 -11.25 19.09
C PHE A 271 -4.08 -10.46 20.40
N GLY A 272 -3.22 -9.46 20.53
CA GLY A 272 -3.31 -8.49 21.63
C GLY A 272 -4.34 -7.39 21.33
N GLY A 273 -4.78 -6.67 22.37
CA GLY A 273 -5.73 -5.55 22.23
C GLY A 273 -5.13 -4.22 21.76
N ARG A 274 -3.86 -4.20 21.36
CA ARG A 274 -3.15 -2.98 20.92
C ARG A 274 -3.05 -2.95 19.40
N VAL A 275 -3.65 -1.94 18.79
CA VAL A 275 -3.56 -1.66 17.35
C VAL A 275 -2.56 -0.53 17.12
N SER A 276 -1.62 -0.74 16.19
CA SER A 276 -0.66 0.29 15.77
C SER A 276 -1.16 1.04 14.53
N ASP A 277 -0.70 2.27 14.34
CA ASP A 277 -0.91 3.04 13.11
C ASP A 277 0.43 3.48 12.49
N SER A 278 0.49 3.57 11.16
CA SER A 278 1.72 3.87 10.41
C SER A 278 1.88 5.34 10.00
N GLY A 279 0.90 6.19 10.31
CA GLY A 279 0.95 7.64 10.06
C GLY A 279 -0.06 8.16 9.04
N GLU A 280 -0.36 7.41 7.97
CA GLU A 280 -1.21 7.91 6.88
C GLU A 280 -2.62 8.30 7.35
N GLY A 281 -3.22 7.53 8.27
CA GLY A 281 -4.51 7.90 8.85
C GLY A 281 -4.48 9.21 9.63
N ARG A 282 -3.37 9.52 10.32
CA ARG A 282 -3.19 10.81 11.00
C ARG A 282 -3.05 11.94 9.99
N TRP A 283 -2.32 11.72 8.90
CA TRP A 283 -2.16 12.70 7.83
C TRP A 283 -3.48 12.94 7.07
N THR A 284 -4.32 11.92 6.87
CA THR A 284 -5.68 12.10 6.32
C THR A 284 -6.50 13.04 7.18
N LEU A 285 -6.51 12.85 8.51
CA LEU A 285 -7.24 13.75 9.42
C LEU A 285 -6.69 15.18 9.39
N LYS A 286 -5.37 15.34 9.36
CA LYS A 286 -4.75 16.65 9.24
C LYS A 286 -5.17 17.34 7.93
N ALA A 287 -5.16 16.63 6.80
CA ALA A 287 -5.59 17.16 5.52
C ALA A 287 -7.08 17.54 5.53
N ALA A 288 -7.94 16.76 6.18
CA ALA A 288 -9.36 17.09 6.34
C ALA A 288 -9.54 18.42 7.10
N ILE A 289 -8.82 18.61 8.21
CA ILE A 289 -8.80 19.85 8.99
C ILE A 289 -8.30 21.03 8.15
N ASP A 290 -7.16 20.87 7.47
CA ASP A 290 -6.53 21.93 6.66
C ASP A 290 -7.42 22.34 5.47
N THR A 291 -8.29 21.44 4.98
CA THR A 291 -9.20 21.67 3.84
C THR A 291 -10.65 22.01 4.24
N GLY A 292 -10.99 21.92 5.52
CA GLY A 292 -12.33 22.22 6.04
C GLY A 292 -13.40 21.17 5.73
N VAL A 293 -13.02 19.88 5.69
CA VAL A 293 -13.92 18.72 5.51
C VAL A 293 -14.19 18.03 6.84
#